data_AF-A0A3B8KYB7-F1
#
_entry.id   AF-A0A3B8KYB7-F1
#
_cell.length_a   1.000
_cell.length_b   1.000
_cell.length_c   1.000
_cell.angle_alpha   90.00
_cell.angle_beta   90.00
_cell.angle_gamma   90.00
#
_symmetry.space_group_name_H-M   'P 1'
#
loop_
_entity.id
_entity.type
_entity.pdbx_description
1 polymer ?
#
loop_
_entity_poly.entity_id
_entity_poly.type
_entity_poly.pdbx_seq_one_letter_code
_entity_poly.pdbx_strand_id
1 'polypeptide(L)'
;HSEYDIRFGLDRATRKGFDGKPIAWTVQRPIDTGGPRTMTLALKPKRGWWTYDIGWKMSLRSAPFRTGMRGYSLAPSQRKDLGLSVETLGVKISSIYSDGFGRSVGLQKRDVVVGIPEPIGRVRLFDTFLGHLLRRHRPGDTVRLTVLRNGKRITVSGKFPEWFTAETSVP
;
A
#
# COMPACT_ATOMS: atom_id res chain seq x y z
N HIS A 1 -4.31 27.20 -1.88
CA HIS A 1 -3.84 25.84 -1.55
C HIS A 1 -4.40 24.89 -2.55
N SER A 2 -3.51 24.15 -3.19
CA SER A 2 -3.87 23.12 -4.14
C SER A 2 -4.41 21.90 -3.39
N GLU A 3 -5.12 21.03 -4.10
CA GLU A 3 -5.49 19.71 -3.60
C GLU A 3 -4.27 18.91 -3.09
N TYR A 4 -3.08 19.17 -3.67
CA TYR A 4 -1.81 18.51 -3.33
C TYR A 4 -1.33 18.88 -1.92
N ASP A 5 -1.47 20.13 -1.49
CA ASP A 5 -1.07 20.58 -0.15
C ASP A 5 -1.87 19.86 0.96
N ILE A 6 -3.15 19.62 0.68
CA ILE A 6 -4.05 18.89 1.58
C ILE A 6 -3.63 17.41 1.65
N ARG A 7 -3.41 16.78 0.48
CA ARG A 7 -2.97 15.38 0.40
C ARG A 7 -1.59 15.14 1.02
N PHE A 8 -0.64 16.06 0.86
CA PHE A 8 0.66 16.01 1.52
C PHE A 8 0.55 16.07 3.04
N GLY A 9 -0.30 16.99 3.54
CA GLY A 9 -0.64 17.06 4.96
C GLY A 9 -1.23 15.73 5.47
N LEU A 10 -2.14 15.13 4.69
CA LEU A 10 -2.76 13.84 5.00
C LEU A 10 -1.75 12.67 5.00
N ASP A 11 -0.81 12.58 4.05
CA ASP A 11 0.25 11.55 4.07
C ASP A 11 1.17 11.68 5.30
N ARG A 12 1.54 12.91 5.66
CA ARG A 12 2.34 13.15 6.87
C ARG A 12 1.60 12.76 8.14
N ALA A 13 0.30 13.01 8.20
CA ALA A 13 -0.54 12.71 9.37
C ALA A 13 -0.64 11.21 9.69
N THR A 14 -0.33 10.35 8.73
CA THR A 14 -0.36 8.90 8.91
C THR A 14 1.01 8.34 9.33
N ARG A 15 2.01 9.20 9.63
CA ARG A 15 3.35 8.79 10.09
C ARG A 15 3.34 8.56 11.60
N LYS A 16 4.17 7.61 12.07
CA LYS A 16 4.33 7.31 13.50
C LYS A 16 4.71 8.60 14.25
N GLY A 17 3.89 9.02 15.23
CA GLY A 17 4.06 10.28 15.98
C GLY A 17 3.21 11.47 15.51
N PHE A 18 2.44 11.31 14.42
CA PHE A 18 1.46 12.30 13.93
C PHE A 18 0.01 11.82 14.01
N ASP A 19 -0.23 10.58 14.45
CA ASP A 19 -1.56 10.01 14.64
C ASP A 19 -2.43 10.89 15.57
N GLY A 20 -3.56 11.35 15.04
CA GLY A 20 -4.53 12.16 15.78
C GLY A 20 -4.14 13.63 15.97
N LYS A 21 -2.98 14.06 15.46
CA LYS A 21 -2.61 15.48 15.41
C LYS A 21 -3.42 16.20 14.32
N PRO A 22 -3.89 17.44 14.58
CA PRO A 22 -4.53 18.24 13.57
C PRO A 22 -3.52 18.61 12.48
N ILE A 23 -3.97 18.52 11.24
CA ILE A 23 -3.26 19.00 10.06
C ILE A 23 -3.76 20.42 9.83
N ALA A 24 -2.90 21.41 10.04
CA ALA A 24 -3.24 22.82 9.89
C ALA A 24 -2.69 23.38 8.58
N TRP A 25 -3.47 24.23 7.93
CA TRP A 25 -3.08 24.99 6.74
C TRP A 25 -3.52 26.44 6.88
N THR A 26 -2.72 27.36 6.36
CA THR A 26 -3.01 28.79 6.40
C THR A 26 -3.53 29.25 5.05
N VAL A 27 -4.85 29.39 4.88
CA VAL A 27 -5.50 29.77 3.62
C VAL A 27 -5.69 31.27 3.50
N GLN A 28 -5.46 31.82 2.30
CA GLN A 28 -5.84 33.18 1.92
C GLN A 28 -7.20 33.09 1.22
N ARG A 29 -8.24 33.65 1.82
CA ARG A 29 -9.60 33.68 1.25
C ARG A 29 -9.90 35.08 0.70
N PRO A 30 -10.24 35.20 -0.60
CA PRO A 30 -10.79 36.44 -1.12
C PRO A 30 -12.11 36.77 -0.40
N ILE A 31 -12.30 38.03 -0.04
CA ILE A 31 -13.56 38.54 0.49
C ILE A 31 -14.12 39.52 -0.52
N ASP A 32 -15.45 39.50 -0.72
CA ASP A 32 -16.13 40.31 -1.75
C ASP A 32 -15.91 41.82 -1.57
N THR A 33 -15.59 42.25 -0.34
CA THR A 33 -15.22 43.61 0.01
C THR A 33 -13.97 43.63 0.91
N GLY A 34 -12.80 43.89 0.33
CA GLY A 34 -11.53 44.09 1.05
C GLY A 34 -10.36 43.24 0.56
N GLY A 35 -9.21 43.35 1.25
CA GLY A 35 -8.02 42.54 0.98
C GLY A 35 -8.19 41.08 1.44
N PRO A 36 -7.44 40.12 0.86
CA PRO A 36 -7.59 38.71 1.18
C PRO A 36 -7.33 38.44 2.67
N ARG A 37 -8.24 37.67 3.28
CA ARG A 37 -8.14 37.32 4.70
C ARG A 37 -7.35 36.03 4.86
N THR A 38 -6.30 36.09 5.68
CA THR A 38 -5.57 34.89 6.11
C THR A 38 -6.34 34.17 7.20
N MET A 39 -6.56 32.87 7.04
CA MET A 39 -7.26 32.01 7.99
C MET A 39 -6.50 30.70 8.18
N THR A 40 -6.43 30.21 9.42
CA THR A 40 -5.91 28.85 9.69
C THR A 40 -7.07 27.87 9.72
N LEU A 41 -7.02 26.86 8.85
CA LEU A 41 -7.93 25.72 8.84
C LEU A 41 -7.20 24.51 9.42
N ALA A 42 -7.91 23.68 10.19
CA ALA A 42 -7.35 22.46 10.74
C ALA A 42 -8.28 21.27 10.50
N LEU A 43 -7.75 20.18 9.95
CA LEU A 43 -8.42 18.89 9.87
C LEU A 43 -7.85 17.97 10.94
N LYS A 44 -8.72 17.32 11.72
CA LYS A 44 -8.30 16.31 12.72
C LYS A 44 -8.81 14.93 12.31
N PRO A 45 -8.03 14.16 11.52
CA PRO A 45 -8.46 12.85 11.08
C PRO A 45 -8.63 11.89 12.26
N LYS A 46 -9.68 11.07 12.23
CA LYS A 46 -9.86 9.98 13.22
C LYS A 46 -8.70 8.99 13.11
N ARG A 47 -8.24 8.42 14.22
CA ARG A 47 -7.20 7.38 14.20
C ARG A 47 -7.63 6.23 13.27
N GLY A 48 -6.73 5.80 12.38
CA GLY A 48 -6.98 4.71 11.43
C GLY A 48 -7.80 5.08 10.19
N TRP A 49 -8.15 6.36 9.98
CA TRP A 49 -8.92 6.83 8.80
C TRP A 49 -8.30 6.38 7.46
N TRP A 50 -6.98 6.23 7.42
CA TRP A 50 -6.16 5.87 6.27
C TRP A 50 -6.31 4.42 5.80
N THR A 51 -7.07 3.59 6.51
CA THR A 51 -7.22 2.16 6.21
C THR A 51 -8.26 1.87 5.12
N TYR A 52 -9.16 2.82 4.84
CA TYR A 52 -10.31 2.63 3.94
C TYR A 52 -10.22 3.36 2.60
N ASP A 53 -9.39 4.41 2.52
CA ASP A 53 -9.12 5.16 1.29
C ASP A 53 -7.60 5.12 1.04
N ILE A 54 -7.16 5.18 -0.21
CA ILE A 54 -5.74 5.32 -0.58
C ILE A 54 -5.47 6.55 -1.43
N GLY A 55 -6.50 7.28 -1.88
CA GLY A 55 -6.36 8.47 -2.72
C GLY A 55 -5.58 9.61 -2.06
N TRP A 56 -5.44 9.57 -0.73
CA TRP A 56 -4.58 10.47 0.04
C TRP A 56 -3.09 10.13 -0.04
N LYS A 57 -2.72 8.89 -0.42
CA LYS A 57 -1.32 8.51 -0.58
C LYS A 57 -0.76 9.19 -1.81
N MET A 58 0.12 10.16 -1.57
CA MET A 58 0.86 10.87 -2.61
C MET A 58 1.63 9.90 -3.52
N SER A 59 2.08 8.77 -2.96
CA SER A 59 2.73 7.71 -3.71
C SER A 59 1.87 7.20 -4.88
N LEU A 60 0.54 7.05 -4.73
CA LEU A 60 -0.32 6.50 -5.79
C LEU A 60 -0.51 7.39 -7.03
N ARG A 61 -0.05 8.65 -7.02
CA ARG A 61 -0.06 9.51 -8.22
C ARG A 61 1.21 9.39 -9.07
N SER A 62 2.30 8.86 -8.52
CA SER A 62 3.61 8.87 -9.18
C SER A 62 4.10 7.44 -9.40
N ALA A 63 4.09 7.05 -10.68
CA ALA A 63 4.44 5.74 -11.22
C ALA A 63 3.62 4.54 -10.64
N PRO A 64 3.19 3.58 -11.49
CA PRO A 64 2.52 2.40 -11.00
C PRO A 64 3.43 1.66 -10.02
N PHE A 65 2.88 1.24 -8.87
CA PHE A 65 3.55 0.34 -7.94
C PHE A 65 4.24 -0.78 -8.73
N ARG A 66 5.57 -0.72 -8.82
CA ARG A 66 6.35 -1.71 -9.56
C ARG A 66 6.34 -3.00 -8.76
N THR A 67 5.37 -3.85 -9.07
CA THR A 67 5.24 -5.17 -8.44
C THR A 67 6.48 -6.02 -8.71
N GLY A 68 7.15 -5.83 -9.85
CA GLY A 68 8.32 -6.64 -10.21
C GLY A 68 7.99 -8.12 -10.38
N MET A 69 6.72 -8.45 -10.61
CA MET A 69 6.24 -9.82 -10.67
C MET A 69 4.96 -9.97 -11.47
N ARG A 70 4.74 -11.16 -12.01
CA ARG A 70 3.43 -11.63 -12.47
C ARG A 70 2.93 -12.72 -11.54
N GLY A 71 1.64 -12.70 -11.26
CA GLY A 71 0.97 -13.73 -10.47
C GLY A 71 -0.50 -13.81 -10.82
N TYR A 72 -1.15 -14.85 -10.32
CA TYR A 72 -2.57 -15.08 -10.52
C TYR A 72 -3.18 -15.77 -9.30
N SER A 73 -4.49 -15.60 -9.12
CA SER A 73 -5.25 -16.27 -8.07
C SER A 73 -5.40 -17.75 -8.40
N LEU A 74 -5.11 -18.63 -7.46
CA LEU A 74 -5.33 -20.06 -7.63
C LEU A 74 -6.82 -20.37 -7.78
N ALA A 75 -7.14 -21.21 -8.77
CA ALA A 75 -8.46 -21.78 -8.96
C ALA A 75 -8.80 -22.76 -7.80
N PRO A 76 -10.09 -23.04 -7.53
CA PRO A 76 -10.50 -23.97 -6.48
C PRO A 76 -9.84 -25.36 -6.55
N SER A 77 -9.70 -25.93 -7.74
CA SER A 77 -9.03 -27.22 -7.95
C SER A 77 -7.55 -27.16 -7.54
N GLN A 78 -6.81 -26.15 -8.00
CA GLN A 78 -5.40 -25.97 -7.65
C GLN A 78 -5.19 -25.74 -6.15
N ARG A 79 -6.16 -25.14 -5.46
CA ARG A 79 -6.13 -25.00 -4.01
C ARG A 79 -6.28 -26.35 -3.32
N LYS A 80 -7.23 -27.16 -3.78
CA LYS A 80 -7.45 -28.52 -3.27
C LYS A 80 -6.20 -29.39 -3.42
N ASP A 81 -5.55 -29.34 -4.58
CA ASP A 81 -4.31 -30.09 -4.86
C ASP A 81 -3.17 -29.70 -3.90
N LEU A 82 -3.17 -28.45 -3.42
CA LEU A 82 -2.19 -27.92 -2.47
C LEU A 82 -2.64 -28.00 -1.00
N GLY A 83 -3.80 -28.62 -0.73
CA GLY A 83 -4.38 -28.70 0.62
C GLY A 83 -4.72 -27.33 1.22
N LEU A 84 -5.03 -26.34 0.38
CA LEU A 84 -5.36 -24.98 0.79
C LEU A 84 -6.88 -24.80 0.90
N SER A 85 -7.33 -24.20 1.99
CA SER A 85 -8.72 -23.75 2.14
C SER A 85 -9.03 -22.64 1.13
N VAL A 86 -10.29 -22.55 0.72
CA VAL A 86 -10.82 -21.44 -0.09
C VAL A 86 -10.74 -20.09 0.62
N GLU A 87 -10.56 -20.09 1.94
CA GLU A 87 -10.42 -18.90 2.77
C GLU A 87 -8.97 -18.43 2.90
N THR A 88 -8.01 -19.30 2.60
CA THR A 88 -6.58 -18.96 2.63
C THR A 88 -6.23 -18.09 1.44
N LEU A 89 -5.27 -17.17 1.62
CA LEU A 89 -4.67 -16.48 0.49
C LEU A 89 -4.09 -17.52 -0.49
N GLY A 90 -4.25 -17.28 -1.79
CA GLY A 90 -3.85 -18.27 -2.81
C GLY A 90 -3.37 -17.55 -4.05
N VAL A 91 -2.23 -16.87 -3.94
CA VAL A 91 -1.63 -16.12 -5.04
C VAL A 91 -0.41 -16.87 -5.54
N LYS A 92 -0.45 -17.38 -6.77
CA LYS A 92 0.68 -18.08 -7.39
C LYS A 92 1.52 -17.11 -8.22
N ILE A 93 2.82 -17.14 -8.00
CA ILE A 93 3.81 -16.34 -8.71
C ILE A 93 4.21 -17.06 -9.99
N SER A 94 3.92 -16.45 -11.14
CA SER A 94 4.28 -16.99 -12.46
C SER A 94 5.62 -16.47 -12.97
N SER A 95 6.03 -15.27 -12.58
CA SER A 95 7.31 -14.67 -12.95
C SER A 95 7.76 -13.63 -11.93
N ILE A 96 9.08 -13.50 -11.76
CA ILE A 96 9.75 -12.46 -10.98
C ILE A 96 10.71 -11.74 -11.92
N TYR A 97 10.68 -10.41 -11.92
CA TYR A 97 11.58 -9.56 -12.68
C TYR A 97 12.81 -9.16 -11.86
N SER A 98 13.74 -8.46 -12.51
CA SER A 98 15.01 -8.03 -11.91
C SER A 98 14.87 -6.90 -10.88
N ASP A 99 13.69 -6.27 -10.77
CA ASP A 99 13.39 -5.17 -9.86
C ASP A 99 12.01 -5.35 -9.18
N GLY A 100 11.62 -4.38 -8.34
CA GLY A 100 10.28 -4.28 -7.76
C GLY A 100 10.01 -5.12 -6.51
N PHE A 101 8.74 -5.11 -6.08
CA PHE A 101 8.31 -5.73 -4.83
C PHE A 101 8.67 -7.21 -4.73
N GLY A 102 8.39 -7.99 -5.79
CA GLY A 102 8.64 -9.43 -5.80
C GLY A 102 10.09 -9.79 -5.47
N ARG A 103 11.05 -9.09 -6.08
CA ARG A 103 12.47 -9.27 -5.77
C ARG A 103 12.83 -8.76 -4.38
N SER A 104 12.31 -7.59 -4.00
CA SER A 104 12.61 -6.97 -2.71
C SER A 104 12.24 -7.86 -1.51
N VAL A 105 11.10 -8.56 -1.58
CA VAL A 105 10.66 -9.50 -0.53
C VAL A 105 11.20 -10.93 -0.71
N GLY A 106 11.99 -11.21 -1.74
CA GLY A 106 12.58 -12.52 -1.99
C GLY A 106 11.59 -13.59 -2.49
N LEU A 107 10.51 -13.17 -3.17
CA LEU A 107 9.62 -14.09 -3.87
C LEU A 107 10.34 -14.75 -5.05
N GLN A 108 9.94 -15.98 -5.36
CA GLN A 108 10.47 -16.77 -6.46
C GLN A 108 9.34 -17.26 -7.36
N LYS A 109 9.69 -17.57 -8.61
CA LYS A 109 8.78 -18.23 -9.54
C LYS A 109 8.27 -19.54 -8.92
N ARG A 110 6.96 -19.82 -9.08
CA ARG A 110 6.22 -20.95 -8.50
C ARG A 110 5.91 -20.86 -7.00
N ASP A 111 6.33 -19.81 -6.30
CA ASP A 111 5.81 -19.57 -4.95
C ASP A 111 4.30 -19.41 -4.98
N VAL A 112 3.64 -19.91 -3.94
CA VAL A 112 2.24 -19.59 -3.65
C VAL A 112 2.20 -18.79 -2.35
N VAL A 113 1.83 -17.52 -2.43
CA VAL A 113 1.62 -16.69 -1.24
C VAL A 113 0.32 -17.14 -0.57
N VAL A 114 0.44 -17.58 0.69
CA VAL A 114 -0.64 -18.19 1.47
C VAL A 114 -0.99 -17.43 2.74
N GLY A 115 -0.22 -16.39 3.09
CA GLY A 115 -0.59 -15.52 4.19
C GLY A 115 0.26 -14.27 4.27
N ILE A 116 -0.27 -13.29 4.99
CA ILE A 116 0.45 -12.13 5.51
C ILE A 116 0.09 -11.97 6.99
N PRO A 117 0.96 -11.37 7.83
CA PRO A 117 0.70 -11.20 9.26
C PRO A 117 -0.57 -10.41 9.57
N GLU A 118 -0.91 -9.44 8.73
CA GLU A 118 -2.03 -8.56 8.97
C GLU A 118 -3.36 -9.24 8.59
N PRO A 119 -4.41 -9.12 9.42
CA PRO A 119 -5.69 -9.73 9.11
C PRO A 119 -6.23 -9.15 7.81
N ILE A 120 -6.60 -10.05 6.90
CA ILE A 120 -7.29 -9.70 5.69
C ILE A 120 -8.63 -10.41 5.60
N GLY A 121 -9.73 -9.66 5.69
CA GLY A 121 -11.07 -10.26 5.68
C GLY A 121 -11.49 -10.88 4.34
N ARG A 122 -10.91 -10.46 3.20
CA ARG A 122 -11.39 -10.87 1.85
C ARG A 122 -10.31 -10.92 0.75
N VAL A 123 -9.03 -11.05 1.08
CA VAL A 123 -8.02 -11.19 0.01
C VAL A 123 -7.92 -12.66 -0.36
N ARG A 124 -8.65 -12.99 -1.43
CA ARG A 124 -8.57 -14.30 -2.08
C ARG A 124 -7.93 -14.22 -3.47
N LEU A 125 -7.79 -12.99 -3.97
CA LEU A 125 -7.40 -12.67 -5.34
C LEU A 125 -6.10 -11.86 -5.38
N PHE A 126 -5.38 -11.99 -6.48
CA PHE A 126 -4.13 -11.28 -6.75
C PHE A 126 -4.28 -9.76 -6.63
N ASP A 127 -5.29 -9.16 -7.24
CA ASP A 127 -5.45 -7.71 -7.23
C ASP A 127 -5.80 -7.18 -5.84
N THR A 128 -6.66 -7.90 -5.10
CA THR A 128 -6.98 -7.53 -3.73
C THR A 128 -5.74 -7.60 -2.83
N PHE A 129 -4.83 -8.55 -3.09
CA PHE A 129 -3.57 -8.70 -2.36
C PHE A 129 -2.67 -7.49 -2.61
N LEU A 130 -2.46 -7.12 -3.86
CA LEU A 130 -1.66 -5.93 -4.21
C LEU A 130 -2.27 -4.66 -3.62
N GLY A 131 -3.58 -4.48 -3.76
CA GLY A 131 -4.29 -3.34 -3.16
C GLY A 131 -4.23 -3.33 -1.62
N HIS A 132 -4.17 -4.51 -0.98
CA HIS A 132 -3.99 -4.60 0.46
C HIS A 132 -2.59 -4.15 0.90
N LEU A 133 -1.54 -4.62 0.20
CA LEU A 133 -0.17 -4.19 0.46
C LEU A 133 -0.03 -2.68 0.31
N LEU A 134 -0.60 -2.12 -0.76
CA LEU A 134 -0.58 -0.68 -1.01
C LEU A 134 -1.32 0.14 0.05
N ARG A 135 -2.39 -0.39 0.63
CA ARG A 135 -3.09 0.25 1.76
C ARG A 135 -2.23 0.28 3.02
N ARG A 136 -1.61 -0.86 3.35
CA ARG A 136 -0.99 -1.09 4.66
C ARG A 136 0.45 -0.62 4.76
N HIS A 137 1.21 -0.63 3.67
CA HIS A 137 2.65 -0.36 3.70
C HIS A 137 3.01 0.97 3.03
N ARG A 138 4.08 1.57 3.53
CA ARG A 138 4.81 2.71 2.97
C ARG A 138 6.15 2.22 2.39
N PRO A 139 6.77 2.98 1.48
CA PRO A 139 8.16 2.77 1.11
C PRO A 139 9.06 2.55 2.33
N GLY A 140 9.91 1.53 2.29
CA GLY A 140 10.83 1.18 3.37
C GLY A 140 10.23 0.36 4.53
N ASP A 141 8.91 0.19 4.58
CA ASP A 141 8.28 -0.70 5.58
C ASP A 141 8.74 -2.15 5.36
N THR A 142 8.93 -2.89 6.45
CA THR A 142 9.22 -4.32 6.33
C THR A 142 7.92 -5.10 6.10
N VAL A 143 7.84 -5.80 4.99
CA VAL A 143 6.74 -6.72 4.67
C VAL A 143 7.19 -8.14 4.94
N ARG A 144 6.30 -8.95 5.53
CA ARG A 144 6.49 -10.39 5.71
C ARG A 144 5.36 -11.14 5.01
N LEU A 145 5.71 -12.20 4.29
CA LEU A 145 4.76 -13.06 3.60
C LEU A 145 5.02 -14.51 3.99
N THR A 146 3.97 -15.30 4.15
CA THR A 146 4.06 -16.75 4.23
C THR A 146 3.80 -17.32 2.84
N VAL A 147 4.74 -18.13 2.34
CA VAL A 147 4.63 -18.75 1.02
C VAL A 147 4.78 -20.26 1.11
N LEU A 148 4.13 -20.99 0.20
CA LEU A 148 4.47 -22.36 -0.12
C LEU A 148 5.52 -22.34 -1.23
N ARG A 149 6.72 -22.84 -0.93
CA ARG A 149 7.82 -23.04 -1.87
C ARG A 149 8.23 -24.50 -1.83
N ASN A 150 8.17 -25.18 -2.97
CA ASN A 150 8.46 -26.62 -3.07
C ASN A 150 7.69 -27.47 -2.03
N GLY A 151 6.41 -27.14 -1.81
CA GLY A 151 5.53 -27.83 -0.86
C GLY A 151 5.74 -27.46 0.61
N LYS A 152 6.76 -26.67 0.95
CA LYS A 152 7.05 -26.25 2.34
C LYS A 152 6.57 -24.82 2.59
N ARG A 153 5.98 -24.58 3.77
CA ARG A 153 5.67 -23.23 4.24
C ARG A 153 6.95 -22.55 4.73
N ILE A 154 7.26 -21.41 4.16
CA ILE A 154 8.38 -20.56 4.59
C ILE A 154 7.90 -19.12 4.71
N THR A 155 8.57 -18.35 5.55
CA THR A 155 8.39 -16.89 5.63
C THR A 155 9.45 -16.21 4.79
N VAL A 156 9.02 -15.30 3.92
CA VAL A 156 9.90 -14.40 3.20
C VAL A 156 9.63 -12.97 3.68
N SER A 157 10.67 -12.14 3.68
CA SER A 157 10.55 -10.78 4.17
C SER A 157 11.49 -9.85 3.43
N GLY A 158 11.06 -8.61 3.27
CA GLY A 158 11.90 -7.57 2.69
C GLY A 158 11.24 -6.20 2.78
N LYS A 159 11.88 -5.23 2.15
CA LYS A 159 11.41 -3.84 2.18
C LYS A 159 10.32 -3.63 1.16
N PHE A 160 9.27 -2.92 1.54
CA PHE A 160 8.32 -2.40 0.56
C PHE A 160 9.10 -1.39 -0.29
N PRO A 161 9.09 -1.55 -1.63
CA PRO A 161 9.99 -0.81 -2.49
C PRO A 161 9.80 0.69 -2.35
N GLU A 162 10.83 1.46 -2.68
CA GLU A 162 10.68 2.88 -2.93
C GLU A 162 10.15 3.08 -4.35
N TRP A 163 9.10 3.88 -4.46
CA TRP A 163 8.46 4.23 -5.74
C TRP A 163 8.01 5.70 -5.75
N PHE A 164 8.26 6.41 -4.66
CA PHE A 164 8.14 7.86 -4.53
C PHE A 164 9.52 8.39 -4.17
N THR A 165 10.25 8.94 -5.14
CA THR A 165 11.36 9.87 -4.84
C THR A 165 10.87 11.27 -5.16
N ALA A 166 11.39 12.28 -4.45
CA ALA A 166 11.06 13.68 -4.71
C ALA A 166 11.35 14.10 -6.18
N GLU A 167 12.23 13.36 -6.85
CA GLU A 167 12.65 13.58 -8.23
C GLU A 167 11.74 12.92 -9.28
N THR A 168 11.08 11.80 -8.95
CA THR A 168 10.25 11.02 -9.90
C THR A 168 8.75 11.20 -9.70
N SER A 169 8.38 12.03 -8.72
CA SER A 169 6.98 12.27 -8.37
C SER A 169 6.57 13.65 -8.83
N VAL A 170 5.57 13.71 -9.71
CA VAL A 170 5.02 14.99 -10.18
C VAL A 170 4.39 15.69 -8.96
N PRO A 171 4.71 16.98 -8.72
CA PRO A 171 4.08 17.79 -7.67
C PRO A 171 2.56 17.74 -7.69
#